data_AF-A0A949TJT2-F1
#
_entry.id   AF-A0A949TJT2-F1
#
_cell.length_a   1.000
_cell.length_b   1.000
_cell.length_c   1.000
_cell.angle_alpha   90.00
_cell.angle_beta   90.00
_cell.angle_gamma   90.00
#
_symmetry.space_group_name_H-M   'P 1'
#
loop_
_entity.id
_entity.type
_entity.pdbx_description
1 polymer ?
#
loop_
_entity_poly.entity_id
_entity_poly.type
_entity_poly.pdbx_seq_one_letter_code
_entity_poly.pdbx_strand_id
1 'polypeptide(L)'
;MENLELKDLKPCDVLLCRGEGFISDMIVLFDEGTYSHSALYAGEIDGKHCIIQATARGVVCDPIEKITEETFTDVFRFKKDGHNLGDADYPFAPVQKVGLDYVNAGVKYAYDHLILLAVVAATHNIPLDPFSKKILRSILDNAAEFIFKLIDEGKTPMVCSEVVYRCFDEADSNKKYQLNISEEAANCLLANVQKSFKETDLDDNQDLQVDKDLQKAKEKFVTALNKANQKKQLSAAPELETDNALSVVSACVTPKDLEECKDLIKLGRLTIS
;
A
#
# COMPACT_ATOMS: atom_id res chain seq x y z
N MET A 1 2.06 25.50 -6.62
CA MET A 1 1.47 24.49 -5.72
C MET A 1 1.12 25.21 -4.44
N GLU A 2 -0.08 25.04 -3.91
CA GLU A 2 -0.44 25.69 -2.64
C GLU A 2 0.34 25.06 -1.49
N ASN A 3 0.79 25.88 -0.54
CA ASN A 3 1.39 25.42 0.71
C ASN A 3 0.28 25.35 1.75
N LEU A 4 0.16 24.21 2.42
CA LEU A 4 -0.81 23.93 3.46
C LEU A 4 -0.12 23.91 4.82
N GLU A 5 -0.81 24.38 5.83
CA GLU A 5 -0.41 24.29 7.23
C GLU A 5 -1.23 23.20 7.95
N LEU A 6 -0.81 22.82 9.16
CA LEU A 6 -1.52 21.82 9.98
C LEU A 6 -3.01 22.15 10.20
N LYS A 7 -3.36 23.44 10.27
CA LYS A 7 -4.74 23.92 10.44
C LYS A 7 -5.65 23.67 9.22
N ASP A 8 -5.06 23.45 8.04
CA ASP A 8 -5.79 23.21 6.80
C ASP A 8 -6.15 21.73 6.60
N LEU A 9 -5.52 20.86 7.40
CA LEU A 9 -5.78 19.43 7.42
C LEU A 9 -7.14 19.14 8.04
N LYS A 10 -7.85 18.18 7.44
CA LYS A 10 -9.11 17.65 7.96
C LYS A 10 -8.99 16.15 8.15
N PRO A 11 -9.64 15.56 9.16
CA PRO A 11 -9.61 14.12 9.36
C PRO A 11 -9.82 13.34 8.06
N CYS A 12 -9.07 12.27 7.90
CA CYS A 12 -9.05 11.41 6.72
C CYS A 12 -8.54 12.04 5.43
N ASP A 13 -7.84 13.18 5.50
CA ASP A 13 -6.94 13.57 4.41
C ASP A 13 -5.88 12.47 4.20
N VAL A 14 -5.60 12.17 2.93
CA VAL A 14 -4.55 11.25 2.52
C VAL A 14 -3.25 12.02 2.37
N LEU A 15 -2.22 11.56 3.05
CA LEU A 15 -0.88 12.14 3.00
C LEU A 15 -0.03 11.22 2.13
N LEU A 16 0.42 11.71 0.98
CA LEU A 16 1.37 10.99 0.15
C LEU A 16 2.76 11.61 0.33
N CYS A 17 3.72 10.78 0.73
CA CYS A 17 5.03 11.21 1.16
C CYS A 17 6.10 10.73 0.17
N ARG A 18 7.03 11.63 -0.14
CA ARG A 18 8.29 11.25 -0.77
C ARG A 18 9.35 11.09 0.31
N GLY A 19 9.70 9.85 0.59
CA GLY A 19 10.73 9.54 1.58
C GLY A 19 12.14 9.60 1.04
N GLU A 20 13.09 9.55 1.96
CA GLU A 20 14.52 9.55 1.66
C GLU A 20 15.10 8.13 1.61
N GLY A 21 16.22 7.99 0.91
CA GLY A 21 17.02 6.77 0.88
C GLY A 21 16.68 5.79 -0.23
N PHE A 22 17.54 4.78 -0.34
CA PHE A 22 17.57 3.85 -1.47
C PHE A 22 16.24 3.12 -1.71
N ILE A 23 15.56 2.67 -0.65
CA ILE A 23 14.29 1.93 -0.82
C ILE A 23 13.18 2.85 -1.34
N SER A 24 13.08 4.08 -0.80
CA SER A 24 12.13 5.09 -1.28
C SER A 24 12.35 5.41 -2.76
N ASP A 25 13.62 5.54 -3.18
CA ASP A 25 14.00 5.77 -4.58
C ASP A 25 13.59 4.60 -5.49
N MET A 26 13.75 3.36 -5.01
CA MET A 26 13.35 2.17 -5.77
C MET A 26 11.84 2.03 -5.87
N ILE A 27 11.07 2.40 -4.84
CA ILE A 27 9.60 2.41 -4.93
C ILE A 27 9.17 3.41 -5.99
N VAL A 28 9.64 4.65 -5.92
CA VAL A 28 9.32 5.69 -6.91
C VAL A 28 9.71 5.26 -8.32
N LEU A 29 10.89 4.64 -8.47
CA LEU A 29 11.36 4.14 -9.75
C LEU A 29 10.46 3.03 -10.32
N PHE A 30 10.09 2.05 -9.49
CA PHE A 30 9.34 0.88 -9.97
C PHE A 30 7.84 1.16 -10.09
N ASP A 31 7.31 2.01 -9.22
CA ASP A 31 5.90 2.41 -9.21
C ASP A 31 5.66 3.41 -10.33
N GLU A 32 6.73 4.05 -10.81
CA GLU A 32 6.70 5.12 -11.81
C GLU A 32 5.76 6.27 -11.37
N GLY A 33 5.73 6.53 -10.06
CA GLY A 33 4.93 7.57 -9.40
C GLY A 33 5.81 8.61 -8.71
N THR A 34 5.22 9.49 -7.91
CA THR A 34 5.97 10.55 -7.19
C THR A 34 6.34 10.16 -5.75
N TYR A 35 5.57 9.26 -5.14
CA TYR A 35 5.58 9.02 -3.70
C TYR A 35 6.07 7.60 -3.38
N SER A 36 6.67 7.43 -2.19
CA SER A 36 7.14 6.13 -1.71
C SER A 36 6.35 5.64 -0.50
N HIS A 37 5.58 6.52 0.15
CA HIS A 37 4.83 6.21 1.36
C HIS A 37 3.49 6.92 1.38
N SER A 38 2.57 6.41 2.18
CA SER A 38 1.25 7.01 2.39
C SER A 38 0.77 6.86 3.83
N ALA A 39 -0.02 7.84 4.28
CA ALA A 39 -0.63 7.84 5.59
C ALA A 39 -2.03 8.49 5.52
N LEU A 40 -2.86 8.21 6.51
CA LEU A 40 -4.15 8.86 6.68
C LEU A 40 -4.07 9.83 7.86
N TYR A 41 -4.43 11.09 7.66
CA TYR A 41 -4.47 12.03 8.77
C TYR A 41 -5.63 11.69 9.72
N ALA A 42 -5.30 11.41 10.98
CA ALA A 42 -6.25 10.95 11.99
C ALA A 42 -7.07 12.10 12.58
N GLY A 43 -6.70 13.36 12.33
CA GLY A 43 -7.23 14.49 13.09
C GLY A 43 -6.41 14.78 14.35
N GLU A 44 -6.97 15.59 15.23
CA GLU A 44 -6.39 15.91 16.52
C GLU A 44 -6.85 14.90 17.58
N ILE A 45 -5.89 14.27 18.26
CA ILE A 45 -6.11 13.32 19.36
C ILE A 45 -5.32 13.85 20.55
N ASP A 46 -6.01 14.07 21.68
CA ASP A 46 -5.42 14.61 22.92
C ASP A 46 -4.58 15.89 22.72
N GLY A 47 -5.05 16.81 21.88
CA GLY A 47 -4.36 18.08 21.63
C GLY A 47 -3.24 18.01 20.58
N LYS A 48 -3.08 16.88 19.88
CA LYS A 48 -1.98 16.64 18.94
C LYS A 48 -2.48 16.14 17.60
N HIS A 49 -1.90 16.66 16.52
CA HIS A 49 -2.13 16.17 15.17
C HIS A 49 -1.54 14.76 15.03
N CYS A 50 -2.36 13.81 14.61
CA CYS A 50 -1.96 12.42 14.48
C CYS A 50 -2.18 11.87 13.07
N ILE A 51 -1.42 10.85 12.71
CA ILE A 51 -1.52 10.12 11.45
C ILE A 51 -1.63 8.63 11.71
N ILE A 52 -2.37 7.94 10.86
CA ILE A 52 -2.49 6.48 10.82
C ILE A 52 -1.65 5.99 9.65
N GLN A 53 -0.70 5.11 9.93
CA GLN A 53 0.20 4.60 8.91
C GLN A 53 0.65 3.16 9.20
N ALA A 54 1.00 2.45 8.13
CA ALA A 54 1.74 1.21 8.22
C ALA A 54 3.22 1.49 8.53
N THR A 55 3.76 0.86 9.56
CA THR A 55 5.21 0.88 9.86
C THR A 55 5.66 -0.51 10.25
N ALA A 56 6.97 -0.76 10.40
CA ALA A 56 7.49 -2.03 10.90
C ALA A 56 6.93 -2.48 12.28
N ARG A 57 6.27 -1.58 13.02
CA ARG A 57 5.60 -1.86 14.31
C ARG A 57 4.13 -2.29 14.16
N GLY A 58 3.57 -2.27 12.95
CA GLY A 58 2.13 -2.40 12.73
C GLY A 58 1.49 -1.17 12.12
N VAL A 59 0.16 -1.23 11.99
CA VAL A 59 -0.65 -0.03 11.78
C VAL A 59 -0.68 0.74 13.10
N VAL A 60 -0.16 1.95 13.09
CA VAL A 60 0.03 2.77 14.28
C VAL A 60 -0.61 4.13 14.09
N CYS A 61 -1.01 4.74 15.20
CA CYS A 61 -1.38 6.15 15.26
C CYS A 61 -0.19 6.92 15.84
N ASP A 62 0.57 7.62 15.00
CA ASP A 62 1.74 8.38 15.39
C ASP A 62 1.47 9.90 15.33
N PRO A 63 2.24 10.72 16.04
CA PRO A 63 2.24 12.16 15.86
C PRO A 63 2.62 12.56 14.41
N ILE A 64 2.01 13.62 13.88
CA ILE A 64 2.25 14.07 12.51
C ILE A 64 3.70 14.50 12.25
N GLU A 65 4.46 14.83 13.30
CA GLU A 65 5.88 15.17 13.17
C GLU A 65 6.69 14.04 12.53
N LYS A 66 6.21 12.80 12.58
CA LYS A 66 6.87 11.67 11.92
C LYS A 66 6.98 11.79 10.40
N ILE A 67 6.08 12.51 9.74
CA ILE A 67 6.20 12.76 8.29
C ILE A 67 7.11 13.95 7.95
N THR A 68 7.63 14.67 8.96
CA THR A 68 8.69 15.68 8.72
C THR A 68 10.05 15.06 8.44
N GLU A 69 10.21 13.78 8.73
CA GLU A 69 11.39 12.98 8.35
C GLU A 69 11.42 12.70 6.82
N GLU A 70 10.31 12.95 6.12
CA GLU A 70 10.16 12.76 4.66
C GLU A 70 10.64 14.00 3.89
N THR A 71 11.13 13.83 2.65
CA THR A 71 11.58 14.95 1.80
C THR A 71 10.46 15.96 1.53
N PHE A 72 9.26 15.46 1.23
CA PHE A 72 8.05 16.27 1.19
C PHE A 72 6.80 15.41 1.36
N THR A 73 5.71 16.06 1.81
CA THR A 73 4.38 15.45 1.91
C THR A 73 3.37 16.31 1.15
N ASP A 74 2.60 15.68 0.27
CA ASP A 74 1.49 16.33 -0.41
C ASP A 74 0.16 15.78 0.13
N VAL A 75 -0.81 16.67 0.31
CA VAL A 75 -2.11 16.37 0.92
C VAL A 75 -3.16 16.17 -0.17
N PHE A 76 -3.90 15.08 -0.06
CA PHE A 76 -5.00 14.70 -0.93
C PHE A 76 -6.28 14.58 -0.11
N ARG A 77 -7.41 14.98 -0.68
CA ARG A 77 -8.71 14.88 -0.02
C ARG A 77 -9.74 14.19 -0.89
N PHE A 78 -10.51 13.32 -0.27
CA PHE A 78 -11.58 12.59 -0.95
C PHE A 78 -12.66 13.53 -1.50
N LYS A 79 -13.00 13.31 -2.77
CA LYS A 79 -14.14 13.91 -3.45
C LYS A 79 -14.69 12.95 -4.50
N LYS A 80 -15.95 12.54 -4.36
CA LYS A 80 -16.60 11.59 -5.27
C LYS A 80 -18.03 12.00 -5.56
N ASP A 81 -18.45 11.87 -6.82
CA ASP A 81 -19.82 12.17 -7.28
C ASP A 81 -20.35 13.55 -6.84
N GLY A 82 -19.46 14.55 -6.75
CA GLY A 82 -19.78 15.91 -6.32
C GLY A 82 -19.79 16.14 -4.80
N HIS A 83 -19.60 15.10 -4.00
CA HIS A 83 -19.52 15.17 -2.55
C HIS A 83 -18.07 15.25 -2.07
N ASN A 84 -17.85 16.07 -1.05
CA ASN A 84 -16.56 16.19 -0.37
C ASN A 84 -16.62 15.44 0.95
N LEU A 85 -15.46 14.95 1.38
CA LEU A 85 -15.35 14.41 2.73
C LEU A 85 -15.61 15.51 3.78
N GLY A 86 -16.50 15.21 4.72
CA GLY A 86 -17.01 16.15 5.72
C GLY A 86 -18.39 16.73 5.40
N ASP A 87 -18.95 16.49 4.22
CA ASP A 87 -20.34 16.82 3.92
C ASP A 87 -21.30 15.98 4.78
N ALA A 88 -22.55 16.43 4.94
CA ALA A 88 -23.53 15.77 5.82
C ALA A 88 -23.73 14.27 5.48
N ASP A 89 -23.72 13.91 4.20
CA ASP A 89 -23.89 12.53 3.72
C ASP A 89 -22.56 11.76 3.64
N TYR A 90 -21.43 12.46 3.75
CA TYR A 90 -20.06 11.95 3.70
C TYR A 90 -19.23 12.39 4.92
N PRO A 91 -19.66 12.09 6.16
CA PRO A 91 -18.90 12.45 7.35
C PRO A 91 -17.54 11.76 7.39
N PHE A 92 -16.60 12.31 8.15
CA PHE A 92 -15.26 11.73 8.35
C PHE A 92 -15.30 10.43 9.18
N ALA A 93 -16.21 10.36 10.14
CA ALA A 93 -16.21 9.35 11.20
C ALA A 93 -16.15 7.90 10.71
N PRO A 94 -16.87 7.47 9.64
CA PRO A 94 -16.79 6.09 9.17
C PRO A 94 -15.39 5.69 8.69
N VAL A 95 -14.73 6.52 7.87
CA VAL A 95 -13.37 6.28 7.37
C VAL A 95 -12.36 6.32 8.52
N GLN A 96 -12.48 7.32 9.39
CA GLN A 96 -11.60 7.50 10.55
C GLN A 96 -11.68 6.30 11.51
N LYS A 97 -12.90 5.80 11.75
CA LYS A 97 -13.15 4.66 12.62
C LYS A 97 -12.44 3.40 12.12
N VAL A 98 -12.49 3.11 10.82
CA VAL A 98 -11.78 1.95 10.25
C VAL A 98 -10.28 2.03 10.52
N GLY A 99 -9.66 3.20 10.28
CA GLY A 99 -8.25 3.40 10.56
C GLY A 99 -7.90 3.19 12.04
N LEU A 100 -8.70 3.75 12.95
CA LEU A 100 -8.50 3.58 14.39
C LEU A 100 -8.76 2.14 14.84
N ASP A 101 -9.71 1.44 14.24
CA ASP A 101 -9.95 0.02 14.50
C ASP A 101 -8.74 -0.82 14.09
N TYR A 102 -8.05 -0.49 12.99
CA TYR A 102 -6.78 -1.13 12.63
C TYR A 102 -5.68 -0.92 13.68
N VAL A 103 -5.57 0.30 14.20
CA VAL A 103 -4.63 0.64 15.28
C VAL A 103 -4.98 -0.14 16.56
N ASN A 104 -6.26 -0.15 16.95
CA ASN A 104 -6.75 -0.79 18.18
C ASN A 104 -6.71 -2.32 18.15
N ALA A 105 -7.02 -2.91 16.99
CA ALA A 105 -6.84 -4.34 16.76
C ALA A 105 -5.36 -4.74 16.91
N GLY A 106 -4.45 -3.76 16.92
CA GLY A 106 -3.03 -3.99 16.91
C GLY A 106 -2.74 -4.89 15.72
N VAL A 107 -3.14 -4.48 14.52
CA VAL A 107 -2.66 -5.12 13.30
C VAL A 107 -1.15 -4.91 13.27
N LYS A 108 -0.47 -5.80 13.99
CA LYS A 108 0.89 -5.64 14.53
C LYS A 108 1.94 -5.70 13.44
N TYR A 109 1.53 -5.84 12.19
CA TYR A 109 2.36 -6.30 11.08
C TYR A 109 1.96 -5.58 9.80
N ALA A 110 1.95 -4.26 9.86
CA ALA A 110 2.08 -3.47 8.66
C ALA A 110 3.59 -3.41 8.35
N TYR A 111 3.97 -3.27 7.09
CA TYR A 111 5.38 -3.36 6.72
C TYR A 111 5.89 -2.19 5.93
N ASP A 112 7.17 -2.02 6.19
CA ASP A 112 8.12 -1.13 5.58
C ASP A 112 8.14 -1.32 4.06
N HIS A 113 8.67 -0.28 3.43
CA HIS A 113 8.89 -0.07 2.02
C HIS A 113 9.40 -1.30 1.24
N LEU A 114 10.00 -2.31 1.89
CA LEU A 114 10.45 -3.57 1.25
C LEU A 114 9.30 -4.42 0.65
N ILE A 115 8.15 -4.56 1.33
CA ILE A 115 7.04 -5.35 0.78
C ILE A 115 6.36 -4.56 -0.35
N LEU A 116 6.16 -3.27 -0.17
CA LEU A 116 5.65 -2.39 -1.22
C LEU A 116 6.57 -2.46 -2.44
N LEU A 117 7.89 -2.35 -2.23
CA LEU A 117 8.88 -2.50 -3.29
C LEU A 117 8.79 -3.86 -3.99
N ALA A 118 8.57 -4.94 -3.25
CA ALA A 118 8.39 -6.28 -3.80
C ALA A 118 7.07 -6.43 -4.59
N VAL A 119 5.97 -5.81 -4.13
CA VAL A 119 4.70 -5.75 -4.87
C VAL A 119 4.92 -5.08 -6.21
N VAL A 120 5.45 -3.86 -6.19
CA VAL A 120 5.69 -3.05 -7.39
C VAL A 120 6.68 -3.75 -8.34
N ALA A 121 7.75 -4.34 -7.80
CA ALA A 121 8.71 -5.15 -8.56
C ALA A 121 8.08 -6.38 -9.24
N ALA A 122 7.09 -6.99 -8.59
CA ALA A 122 6.41 -8.17 -9.10
C ALA A 122 5.36 -7.81 -10.17
N THR A 123 4.70 -6.65 -10.04
CA THR A 123 3.64 -6.19 -10.95
C THR A 123 4.16 -5.46 -12.18
N HIS A 124 5.32 -4.82 -12.12
CA HIS A 124 5.88 -4.08 -13.26
C HIS A 124 6.87 -4.91 -14.09
N ASN A 125 6.80 -4.74 -15.41
CA ASN A 125 7.78 -5.28 -16.37
C ASN A 125 8.86 -4.23 -16.62
N ILE A 126 9.90 -4.26 -15.78
CA ILE A 126 10.99 -3.29 -15.84
C ILE A 126 12.14 -3.88 -16.67
N PRO A 127 12.58 -3.22 -17.76
CA PRO A 127 13.76 -3.64 -18.49
C PRO A 127 15.00 -3.37 -17.64
N LEU A 128 15.48 -4.40 -16.96
CA LEU A 128 16.63 -4.33 -16.04
C LEU A 128 17.87 -4.98 -16.65
N ASP A 129 19.03 -4.40 -16.36
CA ASP A 129 20.32 -5.06 -16.63
C ASP A 129 20.54 -6.24 -15.65
N PRO A 130 21.47 -7.17 -15.96
CA PRO A 130 21.67 -8.38 -15.16
C PRO A 130 22.03 -8.13 -13.67
N PHE A 131 22.67 -7.02 -13.34
CA PHE A 131 22.99 -6.68 -11.95
C PHE A 131 21.74 -6.23 -11.20
N SER A 132 20.95 -5.34 -11.80
CA SER A 132 19.68 -4.89 -11.24
C SER A 132 18.68 -6.04 -11.07
N LYS A 133 18.64 -7.01 -12.01
CA LYS A 133 17.83 -8.24 -11.87
C LYS A 133 18.22 -9.07 -10.64
N LYS A 134 19.50 -9.16 -10.30
CA LYS A 134 19.97 -9.87 -9.09
C LYS A 134 19.57 -9.15 -7.81
N ILE A 135 19.64 -7.82 -7.79
CA ILE A 135 19.15 -7.02 -6.65
C ILE A 135 17.64 -7.24 -6.47
N LEU A 136 16.88 -7.15 -7.57
CA LEU A 136 15.43 -7.34 -7.55
C LEU A 136 15.05 -8.73 -7.04
N ARG A 137 15.72 -9.77 -7.52
CA ARG A 137 15.56 -11.13 -7.04
C ARG A 137 15.79 -11.20 -5.53
N SER A 138 16.87 -10.63 -5.02
CA SER A 138 17.18 -10.62 -3.58
C SER A 138 16.07 -9.93 -2.78
N ILE A 139 15.54 -8.81 -3.27
CA ILE A 139 14.40 -8.11 -2.64
C ILE A 139 13.17 -9.02 -2.57
N LEU A 140 12.80 -9.65 -3.69
CA LEU A 140 11.63 -10.54 -3.78
C LEU A 140 11.79 -11.78 -2.88
N ASP A 141 12.97 -12.41 -2.86
CA ASP A 141 13.26 -13.57 -2.03
C ASP A 141 13.17 -13.20 -0.53
N ASN A 142 13.79 -12.09 -0.12
CA ASN A 142 13.73 -11.59 1.25
C ASN A 142 12.31 -11.23 1.65
N ALA A 143 11.55 -10.56 0.78
CA ALA A 143 10.16 -10.21 1.04
C ALA A 143 9.28 -11.47 1.17
N ALA A 144 9.49 -12.48 0.33
CA ALA A 144 8.75 -13.74 0.40
C ALA A 144 9.04 -14.51 1.70
N GLU A 145 10.32 -14.67 2.05
CA GLU A 145 10.73 -15.33 3.31
C GLU A 145 10.20 -14.60 4.52
N PHE A 146 10.22 -13.28 4.47
CA PHE A 146 9.66 -12.46 5.51
C PHE A 146 8.14 -12.66 5.62
N ILE A 147 7.38 -12.62 4.52
CA ILE A 147 5.94 -12.93 4.54
C ILE A 147 5.67 -14.32 5.12
N PHE A 148 6.43 -15.35 4.74
CA PHE A 148 6.26 -16.69 5.29
C PHE A 148 6.50 -16.74 6.80
N LYS A 149 7.60 -16.13 7.27
CA LYS A 149 7.88 -16.03 8.71
C LYS A 149 6.72 -15.39 9.47
N LEU A 150 6.08 -14.39 8.87
CA LEU A 150 4.94 -13.71 9.49
C LEU A 150 3.70 -14.59 9.51
N ILE A 151 3.40 -15.27 8.41
CA ILE A 151 2.32 -16.25 8.38
C ILE A 151 2.54 -17.30 9.49
N ASP A 152 3.76 -17.82 9.65
CA ASP A 152 4.11 -18.81 10.67
C ASP A 152 3.92 -18.28 12.09
N GLU A 153 4.22 -16.99 12.32
CA GLU A 153 4.00 -16.32 13.60
C GLU A 153 2.52 -15.91 13.83
N GLY A 154 1.60 -16.26 12.92
CA GLY A 154 0.18 -15.91 13.04
C GLY A 154 -0.15 -14.47 12.64
N LYS A 155 0.71 -13.84 11.86
CA LYS A 155 0.74 -12.41 11.54
C LYS A 155 0.34 -12.18 10.09
N THR A 156 -0.23 -11.02 9.79
CA THR A 156 -0.65 -10.72 8.41
C THR A 156 -0.13 -9.36 7.92
N PRO A 157 0.70 -9.33 6.85
CA PRO A 157 1.35 -8.12 6.34
C PRO A 157 0.35 -7.13 5.73
N MET A 158 0.51 -5.83 5.97
CA MET A 158 -0.24 -4.76 5.30
C MET A 158 0.70 -3.64 4.83
N VAL A 159 0.55 -3.17 3.60
CA VAL A 159 1.34 -2.02 3.08
C VAL A 159 0.66 -0.69 3.40
N CYS A 160 1.41 0.41 3.39
CA CYS A 160 0.90 1.74 3.77
C CYS A 160 -0.28 2.20 2.92
N SER A 161 -0.19 2.03 1.61
CA SER A 161 -1.24 2.36 0.64
C SER A 161 -2.47 1.45 0.78
N GLU A 162 -2.28 0.18 1.15
CA GLU A 162 -3.38 -0.74 1.48
C GLU A 162 -4.14 -0.26 2.71
N VAL A 163 -3.45 0.21 3.77
CA VAL A 163 -4.12 0.76 4.97
C VAL A 163 -5.04 1.90 4.57
N VAL A 164 -4.52 2.87 3.80
CA VAL A 164 -5.29 4.03 3.35
C VAL A 164 -6.49 3.57 2.52
N TYR A 165 -6.29 2.73 1.51
CA TYR A 165 -7.36 2.23 0.65
C TYR A 165 -8.45 1.52 1.45
N ARG A 166 -8.09 0.61 2.36
CA ARG A 166 -9.04 -0.15 3.18
C ARG A 166 -9.83 0.74 4.13
N CYS A 167 -9.24 1.83 4.63
CA CYS A 167 -9.98 2.81 5.43
C CYS A 167 -11.16 3.41 4.66
N PHE A 168 -11.02 3.63 3.35
CA PHE A 168 -12.11 4.12 2.49
C PHE A 168 -13.03 2.99 2.03
N ASP A 169 -12.48 1.85 1.62
CA ASP A 169 -13.25 0.72 1.10
C ASP A 169 -14.17 0.08 2.15
N GLU A 170 -13.75 0.05 3.42
CA GLU A 170 -14.48 -0.62 4.50
C GLU A 170 -15.33 0.35 5.34
N ALA A 171 -15.26 1.65 5.05
CA ALA A 171 -16.00 2.68 5.79
C ALA A 171 -17.52 2.56 5.68
N ASP A 172 -18.02 1.94 4.61
CA ASP A 172 -19.45 1.82 4.34
C ASP A 172 -19.75 0.56 3.52
N SER A 173 -20.78 -0.18 3.94
CA SER A 173 -21.17 -1.44 3.29
C SER A 173 -21.66 -1.24 1.84
N ASN A 174 -22.16 -0.05 1.50
CA ASN A 174 -22.57 0.30 0.14
C ASN A 174 -21.41 0.88 -0.69
N LYS A 175 -20.17 0.85 -0.17
CA LYS A 175 -18.97 1.29 -0.88
C LYS A 175 -18.99 2.76 -1.32
N LYS A 176 -19.77 3.60 -0.61
CA LYS A 176 -19.89 5.03 -0.96
C LYS A 176 -18.55 5.78 -0.91
N TYR A 177 -17.65 5.38 0.00
CA TYR A 177 -16.31 5.97 0.15
C TYR A 177 -15.24 5.27 -0.69
N GLN A 178 -15.55 4.14 -1.33
CA GLN A 178 -14.55 3.33 -2.02
C GLN A 178 -13.83 4.15 -3.09
N LEU A 179 -12.50 4.11 -3.05
CA LEU A 179 -11.65 4.77 -4.04
C LEU A 179 -11.65 3.97 -5.34
N ASN A 180 -11.85 4.65 -6.46
CA ASN A 180 -11.71 4.08 -7.79
C ASN A 180 -10.22 3.96 -8.14
N ILE A 181 -9.62 2.83 -7.80
CA ILE A 181 -8.23 2.48 -8.11
C ILE A 181 -8.17 1.64 -9.38
N SER A 182 -7.13 1.82 -10.19
CA SER A 182 -6.88 0.98 -11.35
C SER A 182 -6.62 -0.46 -10.92
N GLU A 183 -7.37 -1.42 -11.46
CA GLU A 183 -7.14 -2.85 -11.19
C GLU A 183 -5.93 -3.40 -11.97
N GLU A 184 -5.21 -2.57 -12.75
CA GLU A 184 -4.13 -3.01 -13.63
C GLU A 184 -3.00 -3.72 -12.88
N ALA A 185 -2.57 -3.20 -11.73
CA ALA A 185 -1.53 -3.81 -10.91
C ALA A 185 -1.98 -5.18 -10.36
N ALA A 186 -3.20 -5.26 -9.84
CA ALA A 186 -3.79 -6.50 -9.33
C ALA A 186 -4.00 -7.55 -10.44
N ASN A 187 -4.51 -7.11 -11.60
CA ASN A 187 -4.70 -7.95 -12.78
C ASN A 187 -3.36 -8.45 -13.34
N CYS A 188 -2.33 -7.62 -13.34
CA CYS A 188 -0.98 -8.03 -13.74
C CYS A 188 -0.40 -9.06 -12.77
N LEU A 189 -0.55 -8.85 -11.46
CA LEU A 189 -0.15 -9.83 -10.45
C LEU A 189 -0.86 -11.17 -10.67
N LEU A 190 -2.19 -11.15 -10.83
CA LEU A 190 -3.01 -12.33 -11.08
C LEU A 190 -2.63 -13.03 -12.40
N ALA A 191 -2.37 -12.28 -13.47
CA ALA A 191 -1.91 -12.82 -14.74
C ALA A 191 -0.53 -13.49 -14.62
N ASN A 192 0.38 -12.90 -13.84
CA ASN A 192 1.69 -13.46 -13.56
C ASN A 192 1.57 -14.77 -12.75
N VAL A 193 0.65 -14.86 -11.78
CA VAL A 193 0.33 -16.13 -11.10
C VAL A 193 -0.13 -17.20 -12.07
N GLN A 194 -1.02 -16.85 -13.00
CA GLN A 194 -1.58 -17.81 -13.95
C GLN A 194 -0.54 -18.32 -14.97
N LYS A 195 0.42 -17.47 -15.36
CA LYS A 195 1.54 -17.86 -16.23
C LYS A 195 2.51 -18.82 -15.55
N SER A 196 2.74 -18.68 -14.24
CA SER A 196 3.58 -19.58 -13.45
C SER A 196 3.11 -21.03 -13.41
N PHE A 197 1.84 -21.30 -13.71
CA PHE A 197 1.31 -22.65 -13.82
C PHE A 197 1.53 -23.31 -15.20
N LYS A 198 2.06 -22.59 -16.20
CA LYS A 198 2.05 -23.06 -17.60
C LYS A 198 3.39 -23.18 -18.32
N GLU A 199 4.52 -22.76 -17.76
CA GLU A 199 5.80 -22.87 -18.49
C GLU A 199 6.91 -23.54 -17.65
N THR A 200 7.01 -24.86 -17.80
CA THR A 200 8.29 -25.56 -17.82
C THR A 200 8.64 -25.84 -19.26
N ASP A 201 9.68 -25.22 -19.82
CA ASP A 201 10.66 -25.89 -20.70
C ASP A 201 11.87 -24.99 -21.06
N LEU A 202 13.06 -25.54 -20.72
CA LEU A 202 14.42 -25.47 -21.29
C LEU A 202 14.78 -24.32 -22.26
N ASP A 203 15.76 -23.45 -21.96
CA ASP A 203 17.12 -23.57 -22.56
C ASP A 203 18.25 -22.91 -21.70
N ASP A 204 19.49 -23.36 -21.83
CA ASP A 204 20.66 -23.01 -20.99
C ASP A 204 21.51 -21.88 -21.60
N ASN A 205 21.29 -20.66 -21.13
CA ASN A 205 22.14 -19.50 -21.37
C ASN A 205 22.26 -18.68 -20.07
N GLN A 206 23.42 -18.09 -19.76
CA GLN A 206 23.63 -17.41 -18.46
C GLN A 206 22.66 -16.23 -18.22
N ASP A 207 22.29 -15.49 -19.28
CA ASP A 207 21.26 -14.45 -19.20
C ASP A 207 19.86 -15.05 -19.02
N LEU A 208 19.58 -16.22 -19.64
CA LEU A 208 18.35 -16.98 -19.41
C LEU A 208 18.25 -17.48 -17.95
N GLN A 209 19.36 -17.80 -17.29
CA GLN A 209 19.35 -18.28 -15.92
C GLN A 209 18.99 -17.17 -14.91
N VAL A 210 19.50 -15.94 -15.12
CA VAL A 210 19.14 -14.78 -14.28
C VAL A 210 17.64 -14.48 -14.41
N ASP A 211 17.10 -14.59 -15.62
CA ASP A 211 15.68 -14.38 -15.89
C ASP A 211 14.80 -15.47 -15.27
N LYS A 212 15.19 -16.75 -15.42
CA LYS A 212 14.52 -17.88 -14.75
C LYS A 212 14.51 -17.74 -13.24
N ASP A 213 15.62 -17.31 -12.65
CA ASP A 213 15.74 -17.15 -11.22
C ASP A 213 14.93 -15.97 -10.68
N LEU A 214 14.91 -14.84 -11.41
CA LEU A 214 14.07 -13.70 -11.07
C LEU A 214 12.59 -14.06 -11.18
N GLN A 215 12.21 -14.80 -12.23
CA GLN A 215 10.85 -15.30 -12.39
C GLN A 215 10.46 -16.15 -11.19
N LYS A 216 11.24 -17.17 -10.82
CA LYS A 216 10.98 -18.01 -9.62
C LYS A 216 10.82 -17.19 -8.34
N ALA A 217 11.62 -16.13 -8.15
CA ALA A 217 11.49 -15.25 -6.99
C ALA A 217 10.17 -14.47 -7.00
N LYS A 218 9.72 -13.96 -8.17
CA LYS A 218 8.38 -13.38 -8.33
C LYS A 218 7.29 -14.37 -7.95
N GLU A 219 7.38 -15.63 -8.41
CA GLU A 219 6.39 -16.67 -8.11
C GLU A 219 6.31 -17.01 -6.63
N LYS A 220 7.47 -17.16 -5.97
CA LYS A 220 7.58 -17.40 -4.54
C LYS A 220 6.96 -16.25 -3.75
N PHE A 221 7.26 -15.01 -4.13
CA PHE A 221 6.70 -13.82 -3.50
C PHE A 221 5.17 -13.76 -3.65
N VAL A 222 4.65 -13.92 -4.86
CA VAL A 222 3.20 -13.85 -5.10
C VAL A 222 2.47 -14.99 -4.38
N THR A 223 3.06 -16.19 -4.33
CA THR A 223 2.51 -17.30 -3.54
C THR A 223 2.45 -16.96 -2.05
N ALA A 224 3.49 -16.32 -1.50
CA ALA A 224 3.52 -15.88 -0.12
C ALA A 224 2.44 -14.81 0.16
N LEU A 225 2.31 -13.82 -0.73
CA LEU A 225 1.33 -12.76 -0.64
C LEU A 225 -0.11 -13.29 -0.70
N ASN A 226 -0.40 -14.22 -1.62
CA ASN A 226 -1.72 -14.85 -1.71
C ASN A 226 -2.09 -15.64 -0.46
N LYS A 227 -1.14 -16.39 0.11
CA LYS A 227 -1.35 -17.11 1.38
C LYS A 227 -1.60 -16.14 2.55
N ALA A 228 -0.88 -15.03 2.59
CA ALA A 228 -1.12 -13.97 3.57
C ALA A 228 -2.54 -13.40 3.43
N ASN A 229 -2.98 -13.08 2.21
CA ASN A 229 -4.31 -12.54 1.95
C ASN A 229 -5.44 -13.52 2.32
N GLN A 230 -5.29 -14.81 1.99
CA GLN A 230 -6.24 -15.84 2.44
C GLN A 230 -6.35 -15.88 3.97
N LYS A 231 -5.22 -15.80 4.68
CA LYS A 231 -5.20 -15.78 6.15
C LYS A 231 -5.84 -14.52 6.73
N LYS A 232 -5.74 -13.36 6.05
CA LYS A 232 -6.47 -12.12 6.45
C LYS A 232 -7.97 -12.39 6.53
N GLN A 233 -8.55 -12.99 5.49
CA GLN A 233 -9.98 -13.29 5.42
C GLN A 233 -10.47 -14.22 6.54
N LEU A 234 -9.66 -15.22 6.90
CA LEU A 234 -9.97 -16.13 8.01
C LEU A 234 -9.86 -15.47 9.42
N SER A 235 -9.16 -14.34 9.53
CA SER A 235 -8.89 -13.64 10.80
C SER A 235 -9.67 -12.33 10.99
N ALA A 236 -10.22 -11.76 9.92
CA ALA A 236 -11.15 -10.63 10.00
C ALA A 236 -12.43 -11.10 10.71
N ALA A 237 -12.99 -10.24 11.57
CA ALA A 237 -14.24 -10.53 12.28
C ALA A 237 -15.32 -11.05 11.29
N PRO A 238 -16.15 -12.03 11.69
CA PRO A 238 -16.99 -12.84 10.79
C PRO A 238 -18.13 -12.10 10.06
N GLU A 239 -18.11 -10.77 10.03
CA GLU A 239 -19.16 -9.92 9.42
C GLU A 239 -18.68 -9.16 8.16
N LEU A 240 -17.42 -9.30 7.73
CA LEU A 240 -16.90 -8.66 6.51
C LEU A 240 -16.58 -9.72 5.44
N GLU A 241 -17.60 -10.19 4.74
CA GLU A 241 -17.44 -10.92 3.47
C GLU A 241 -16.73 -10.00 2.46
N THR A 242 -15.42 -10.16 2.33
CA THR A 242 -14.64 -9.50 1.28
C THR A 242 -14.45 -10.48 0.14
N ASP A 243 -14.84 -10.06 -1.07
CA ASP A 243 -14.59 -10.81 -2.30
C ASP A 243 -13.07 -11.06 -2.45
N ASN A 244 -12.69 -12.28 -2.84
CA ASN A 244 -11.30 -12.69 -3.04
C ASN A 244 -10.55 -11.76 -4.02
N ALA A 245 -11.26 -11.22 -5.02
CA ALA A 245 -10.70 -10.25 -5.96
C ALA A 245 -10.39 -8.91 -5.27
N LEU A 246 -11.32 -8.39 -4.44
CA LEU A 246 -11.13 -7.14 -3.70
C LEU A 246 -9.95 -7.21 -2.72
N SER A 247 -9.76 -8.37 -2.07
CA SER A 247 -8.65 -8.62 -1.15
C SER A 247 -7.27 -8.61 -1.83
N VAL A 248 -7.19 -9.01 -3.10
CA VAL A 248 -5.96 -8.95 -3.90
C VAL A 248 -5.72 -7.53 -4.39
N VAL A 249 -6.77 -6.84 -4.84
CA VAL A 249 -6.72 -5.44 -5.24
C VAL A 249 -6.21 -4.58 -4.10
N SER A 250 -6.79 -4.68 -2.90
CA SER A 250 -6.37 -3.88 -1.74
C SER A 250 -4.90 -4.09 -1.38
N ALA A 251 -4.40 -5.33 -1.44
CA ALA A 251 -3.01 -5.68 -1.12
C ALA A 251 -2.00 -5.23 -2.19
N CYS A 252 -2.47 -4.83 -3.37
CA CYS A 252 -1.65 -4.36 -4.48
C CYS A 252 -1.73 -2.86 -4.72
N VAL A 253 -2.58 -2.12 -3.98
CA VAL A 253 -2.65 -0.66 -4.10
C VAL A 253 -1.30 -0.06 -3.79
N THR A 254 -0.79 0.79 -4.67
CA THR A 254 0.49 1.50 -4.52
C THR A 254 0.27 2.99 -4.21
N PRO A 255 1.32 3.75 -3.84
CA PRO A 255 1.23 5.20 -3.76
C PRO A 255 0.83 5.87 -5.08
N LYS A 256 1.28 5.37 -6.23
CA LYS A 256 0.85 5.88 -7.55
C LYS A 256 -0.64 5.70 -7.78
N ASP A 257 -1.19 4.54 -7.41
CA ASP A 257 -2.63 4.29 -7.52
C ASP A 257 -3.45 5.34 -6.76
N LEU A 258 -2.99 5.74 -5.57
CA LEU A 258 -3.61 6.81 -4.77
C LEU A 258 -3.38 8.20 -5.39
N GLU A 259 -2.19 8.44 -5.96
CA GLU A 259 -1.84 9.69 -6.64
C GLU A 259 -2.72 9.94 -7.88
N GLU A 260 -3.00 8.90 -8.66
CA GLU A 260 -3.78 8.98 -9.91
C GLU A 260 -5.29 8.80 -9.68
N CYS A 261 -5.71 8.44 -8.46
CA CYS A 261 -7.11 8.22 -8.12
C CYS A 261 -7.94 9.50 -8.30
N LYS A 262 -8.95 9.44 -9.17
CA LYS A 262 -9.85 10.58 -9.46
C LYS A 262 -10.70 11.00 -8.28
N ASP A 263 -10.89 10.11 -7.32
CA ASP A 263 -11.64 10.39 -6.10
C ASP A 263 -10.77 11.10 -5.04
N LEU A 264 -9.48 11.32 -5.30
CA LEU A 264 -8.55 12.04 -4.44
C LEU A 264 -8.03 13.29 -5.14
N ILE A 265 -8.27 14.45 -4.53
CA ILE A 265 -7.82 15.74 -5.06
C ILE A 265 -6.61 16.22 -4.28
N LYS A 266 -5.50 16.43 -4.98
CA LYS A 266 -4.32 17.09 -4.43
C LYS A 266 -4.65 18.53 -4.04
N LEU A 267 -4.56 18.82 -2.76
CA LEU A 267 -4.79 20.15 -2.19
C LEU A 267 -3.51 21.00 -2.25
N GLY A 268 -2.37 20.43 -1.89
CA GLY A 268 -1.11 21.17 -1.81
C GLY A 268 -0.02 20.44 -1.06
N ARG A 269 1.10 21.12 -0.84
CA ARG A 269 2.23 20.62 -0.04
C ARG A 269 2.03 20.96 1.43
N LEU A 270 2.14 19.97 2.30
CA LEU A 270 2.13 20.22 3.74
C LEU A 270 3.46 20.85 4.18
N THR A 271 3.37 21.97 4.88
CA THR A 271 4.48 22.63 5.56
C THR A 271 4.22 22.55 7.06
N ILE A 272 5.12 21.87 7.78
CA ILE A 272 5.09 21.78 9.23
C ILE A 272 6.18 22.74 9.72
N SER A 273 5.78 23.97 10.04
CA SER A 273 6.64 25.03 10.58
C SER A 273 6.61 25.09 12.10
#